data_AF-A0A0C9MYZ5-F1
#
_entry.id   AF-A0A0C9MYZ5-F1
#
_cell.length_a   1.000
_cell.length_b   1.000
_cell.length_c   1.000
_cell.angle_alpha   90.00
_cell.angle_beta   90.00
_cell.angle_gamma   90.00
#
_symmetry.space_group_name_H-M   'P 1'
#
loop_
_entity.id
_entity.type
_entity.pdbx_description
1 polymer ?
#
loop_
_entity_poly.entity_id
_entity_poly.type
_entity_poly.pdbx_seq_one_letter_code
_entity_poly.pdbx_strand_id
1 'polypeptide(L)'
;MSRSTETAKNVVVGSGLTALAGATTGATVAVLRNAPVKQWTVSTGLNCGVFGATFFLVRETFITYQRQKNSQFGLKDSQTRDFDDLFSSAMAGATTGGLLSAAYRGPKSVLSGVVMFGALCTGIQAVFTAGNNWRQESILKSGKLDGPTFQLTMKQNNMEEEKKKEGFSLLKHINLPSWFPIHQLSEDEYNELLDTKLQTLEAELAELEKKLNEKK
;
A
#
# COMPACT_ATOMS: atom_id res chain seq x y z
N MET A 1 -15.42 18.68 -3.29
CA MET A 1 -14.28 18.54 -4.23
C MET A 1 -14.73 17.58 -5.33
N SER A 2 -14.61 17.94 -6.62
CA SER A 2 -15.14 17.11 -7.71
C SER A 2 -14.30 15.83 -7.86
N ARG A 3 -14.91 14.65 -8.01
CA ARG A 3 -14.23 13.35 -8.18
C ARG A 3 -13.23 13.34 -9.35
N SER A 4 -13.48 14.16 -10.37
CA SER A 4 -12.55 14.38 -11.48
C SER A 4 -11.24 15.04 -11.03
N THR A 5 -11.28 15.92 -10.03
CA THR A 5 -10.09 16.61 -9.49
C THR A 5 -9.21 15.67 -8.66
N GLU A 6 -9.80 14.72 -7.94
CA GLU A 6 -9.07 13.70 -7.19
C GLU A 6 -8.36 12.70 -8.13
N THR A 7 -9.08 12.26 -9.17
CA THR A 7 -8.52 11.39 -10.22
C THR A 7 -7.33 12.06 -10.92
N ALA A 8 -7.48 13.32 -11.32
CA ALA A 8 -6.42 14.09 -11.96
C ALA A 8 -5.20 14.23 -11.04
N LYS A 9 -5.42 14.51 -9.74
CA LYS A 9 -4.34 14.62 -8.76
C LYS A 9 -3.58 13.30 -8.61
N ASN A 10 -4.28 12.18 -8.49
CA ASN A 10 -3.64 10.86 -8.34
C ASN A 10 -2.79 10.51 -9.57
N VAL A 11 -3.29 10.78 -10.77
CA VAL A 11 -2.56 10.55 -12.02
C VAL A 11 -1.32 11.44 -12.10
N VAL A 12 -1.44 12.74 -11.79
CA VAL A 12 -0.30 13.67 -11.85
C VAL A 12 0.77 13.30 -10.81
N VAL A 13 0.37 13.02 -9.58
CA VAL A 13 1.31 12.63 -8.51
C VAL A 13 1.96 11.30 -8.83
N GLY A 14 1.16 10.30 -9.24
CA GLY A 14 1.66 8.97 -9.59
C GLY A 14 2.63 9.01 -10.76
N SER A 15 2.28 9.70 -11.85
CA SER A 15 3.14 9.85 -13.02
C SER A 15 4.43 10.62 -12.71
N GLY A 16 4.36 11.66 -11.87
CA GLY A 16 5.52 12.39 -11.39
C GLY A 16 6.50 11.52 -10.59
N LEU A 17 6.00 10.72 -9.65
CA LEU A 17 6.83 9.80 -8.86
C LEU A 17 7.51 8.75 -9.76
N THR A 18 6.79 8.18 -10.72
CA THR A 18 7.37 7.24 -11.68
C THR A 18 8.41 7.89 -12.59
N ALA A 19 8.21 9.14 -12.99
CA ALA A 19 9.18 9.89 -13.79
C ALA A 19 10.47 10.13 -13.00
N LEU A 20 10.36 10.48 -11.72
CA LEU A 20 11.52 10.65 -10.84
C LEU A 20 12.28 9.32 -10.64
N ALA A 21 11.57 8.23 -10.38
CA ALA A 21 12.19 6.90 -10.26
C ALA A 21 12.86 6.45 -11.58
N GLY A 22 12.26 6.77 -12.72
CA GLY A 22 12.86 6.54 -14.03
C GLY A 22 14.10 7.40 -14.28
N ALA A 23 14.06 8.68 -13.87
CA ALA A 23 15.18 9.60 -13.99
C ALA A 23 16.37 9.16 -13.12
N THR A 24 16.13 8.76 -11.87
CA THR A 24 17.18 8.25 -10.98
C THR A 24 17.80 6.98 -11.55
N THR A 25 16.99 6.03 -12.01
CA THR A 25 17.46 4.81 -12.67
C THR A 25 18.28 5.12 -13.92
N GLY A 26 17.80 6.04 -14.76
CA GLY A 26 18.51 6.50 -15.96
C GLY A 26 19.86 7.16 -15.64
N ALA A 27 19.93 7.96 -14.57
CA ALA A 27 21.17 8.56 -14.10
C ALA A 27 22.18 7.49 -13.65
N THR A 28 21.74 6.53 -12.83
CA THR A 28 22.60 5.43 -12.35
C THR A 28 23.14 4.59 -13.51
N VAL A 29 22.29 4.20 -14.46
CA VAL A 29 22.72 3.42 -15.64
C VAL A 29 23.69 4.22 -16.52
N ALA A 30 23.49 5.52 -16.67
CA ALA A 30 24.38 6.37 -17.44
C ALA A 30 25.79 6.45 -16.84
N VAL A 31 25.90 6.55 -15.51
CA VAL A 31 27.18 6.51 -14.80
C VAL A 31 27.86 5.15 -14.99
N LEU A 32 27.12 4.04 -14.86
CA LEU A 32 27.67 2.70 -15.04
C LEU A 32 28.16 2.42 -16.47
N ARG A 33 27.52 3.04 -17.47
CA ARG A 33 27.87 2.86 -18.90
C ARG A 33 28.78 3.95 -19.46
N ASN A 34 29.28 4.88 -18.64
CA ASN A 34 30.03 6.06 -19.09
C ASN A 34 29.34 6.82 -20.24
N ALA A 35 28.01 6.90 -20.18
CA ALA A 35 27.16 7.54 -21.18
C ALA A 35 26.77 8.97 -20.76
N PRO A 36 26.29 9.85 -21.67
CA PRO A 36 25.92 11.22 -21.31
C PRO A 36 24.72 11.24 -20.35
N VAL A 37 25.01 11.46 -19.06
CA VAL A 37 24.04 11.41 -17.94
C VAL A 37 22.81 12.27 -18.20
N LYS A 38 22.98 13.51 -18.67
CA LYS A 38 21.87 14.43 -18.90
C LYS A 38 20.82 13.87 -19.86
N GLN A 39 21.24 13.26 -20.97
CA GLN A 39 20.33 12.73 -21.98
C GLN A 39 19.63 11.45 -21.49
N TRP A 40 20.36 10.55 -20.84
CA TRP A 40 19.81 9.30 -20.33
C TRP A 40 18.83 9.51 -19.17
N THR A 41 19.13 10.42 -18.25
CA THR A 41 18.24 10.82 -17.15
C THR A 41 16.94 11.40 -17.69
N VAL A 42 17.01 12.37 -18.61
CA VAL A 42 15.82 13.03 -19.15
C VAL A 42 14.99 12.06 -20.00
N SER A 43 15.63 11.29 -20.89
CA SER A 43 14.94 10.34 -21.75
C SER A 43 14.26 9.23 -20.95
N THR A 44 14.96 8.63 -19.98
CA THR A 44 14.39 7.56 -19.14
C THR A 44 13.28 8.11 -18.25
N GLY A 45 13.47 9.29 -17.65
CA GLY A 45 12.45 9.96 -16.85
C GLY A 45 11.18 10.27 -17.65
N LEU A 46 11.30 10.79 -18.87
CA LEU A 46 10.14 11.05 -19.74
C LEU A 46 9.45 9.77 -20.18
N ASN A 47 10.19 8.74 -20.61
CA ASN A 47 9.61 7.45 -21.00
C ASN A 47 8.86 6.79 -19.83
N CYS A 48 9.45 6.77 -18.63
CA CYS A 48 8.81 6.26 -17.42
C CYS A 48 7.63 7.13 -16.98
N GLY A 49 7.67 8.45 -17.18
CA GLY A 49 6.56 9.35 -16.91
C GLY A 49 5.36 9.10 -17.82
N VAL A 50 5.58 8.90 -19.12
CA VAL A 50 4.53 8.53 -20.08
C VAL A 50 3.93 7.16 -19.73
N PHE A 51 4.78 6.20 -19.35
CA PHE A 51 4.34 4.90 -18.86
C PHE A 51 3.50 5.01 -17.58
N GLY A 52 3.94 5.81 -16.60
CA GLY A 52 3.20 6.06 -15.38
C GLY A 52 1.86 6.74 -15.62
N ALA A 53 1.83 7.77 -16.47
CA ALA A 53 0.60 8.48 -16.81
C ALA A 53 -0.43 7.55 -17.47
N THR A 54 -0.01 6.75 -18.45
CA THR A 54 -0.89 5.77 -19.10
C THR A 54 -1.40 4.71 -18.13
N PHE A 55 -0.55 4.17 -17.26
CA PHE A 55 -0.95 3.23 -16.21
C PHE A 55 -1.98 3.83 -15.24
N PHE A 56 -1.70 4.99 -14.64
CA PHE A 56 -2.60 5.58 -13.64
C PHE A 56 -3.92 6.05 -14.25
N LEU A 57 -3.92 6.55 -15.49
CA LEU A 57 -5.15 6.89 -16.19
C LEU A 57 -6.03 5.66 -16.36
N VAL A 58 -5.48 4.57 -16.90
CA VAL A 58 -6.26 3.35 -17.10
C VAL A 58 -6.74 2.77 -15.77
N ARG A 59 -5.87 2.72 -14.75
CA ARG A 59 -6.23 2.24 -13.42
C ARG A 59 -7.41 3.01 -12.82
N GLU A 60 -7.36 4.34 -12.85
CA GLU A 60 -8.42 5.19 -12.30
C GLU A 60 -9.74 5.09 -13.08
N THR A 61 -9.67 4.87 -14.40
CA THR A 61 -10.88 4.60 -15.19
C THR A 61 -11.56 3.29 -14.77
N PHE A 62 -10.78 2.22 -14.53
CA PHE A 62 -11.32 0.94 -14.05
C PHE A 62 -11.89 1.04 -12.63
N ILE A 63 -11.18 1.70 -11.71
CA ILE A 63 -11.66 1.91 -10.33
C ILE A 63 -12.96 2.72 -10.36
N THR A 64 -13.01 3.79 -11.18
CA THR A 64 -14.20 4.62 -11.28
C THR A 64 -15.39 3.85 -11.83
N TYR A 65 -15.16 3.03 -12.85
CA TYR A 65 -16.17 2.16 -13.44
C TYR A 65 -16.69 1.09 -12.46
N GLN A 66 -15.79 0.42 -11.74
CA GLN A 66 -16.17 -0.58 -10.73
C GLN A 66 -16.96 0.03 -9.58
N ARG A 67 -16.53 1.17 -9.04
CA ARG A 67 -17.27 1.88 -7.97
C ARG A 67 -18.66 2.33 -8.42
N GLN A 68 -18.82 2.74 -9.67
CA GLN A 68 -20.16 3.05 -10.22
C GLN A 68 -21.07 1.82 -10.22
N LYS A 69 -20.56 0.64 -10.59
CA LYS A 69 -21.31 -0.61 -10.54
C LYS A 69 -21.56 -1.09 -9.11
N ASN A 70 -20.56 -1.06 -8.23
CA ASN A 70 -20.68 -1.51 -6.85
C ASN A 70 -21.72 -0.68 -6.07
N SER A 71 -21.82 0.62 -6.38
CA SER A 71 -22.88 1.49 -5.86
C SER A 71 -24.29 1.05 -6.26
N GLN A 72 -24.47 0.41 -7.43
CA GLN A 72 -25.79 -0.10 -7.86
C GLN A 72 -26.20 -1.36 -7.11
N PHE A 73 -25.23 -2.15 -6.65
CA PHE A 73 -25.48 -3.40 -5.90
C PHE A 73 -25.49 -3.18 -4.37
N GLY A 74 -25.27 -1.95 -3.89
CA GLY A 74 -25.24 -1.63 -2.47
C GLY A 74 -24.02 -2.20 -1.72
N LEU A 75 -22.97 -2.61 -2.43
CA LEU A 75 -21.75 -3.12 -1.79
C LEU A 75 -20.96 -1.95 -1.19
N LYS A 76 -20.50 -2.14 0.05
CA LYS A 76 -19.64 -1.18 0.73
C LYS A 76 -18.24 -1.23 0.12
N ASP A 77 -17.67 -0.08 -0.21
CA ASP A 77 -16.31 0.05 -0.79
C ASP A 77 -15.26 -0.75 -0.01
N SER A 78 -15.37 -0.88 1.32
CA SER A 78 -14.41 -1.63 2.13
C SER A 78 -14.36 -3.13 1.85
N GLN A 79 -15.45 -3.73 1.35
CA GLN A 79 -15.54 -5.18 1.12
C GLN A 79 -14.93 -5.58 -0.24
N THR A 80 -15.07 -4.73 -1.25
CA THR A 80 -14.57 -5.02 -2.61
C THR A 80 -13.22 -4.38 -2.92
N ARG A 81 -12.78 -3.42 -2.11
CA ARG A 81 -11.57 -2.61 -2.35
C ARG A 81 -10.35 -3.44 -2.77
N ASP A 82 -10.03 -4.49 -2.02
CA ASP A 82 -8.80 -5.24 -2.26
C ASP A 82 -8.83 -5.99 -3.60
N PHE A 83 -10.00 -6.51 -3.99
CA PHE A 83 -10.21 -7.13 -5.30
C PHE A 83 -10.28 -6.10 -6.43
N ASP A 84 -10.95 -4.97 -6.21
CA ASP A 84 -11.07 -3.86 -7.16
C ASP A 84 -9.69 -3.25 -7.47
N ASP A 85 -8.88 -3.02 -6.44
CA ASP A 85 -7.50 -2.54 -6.57
C ASP A 85 -6.60 -3.56 -7.28
N LEU A 86 -6.75 -4.86 -6.99
CA LEU A 86 -5.99 -5.92 -7.64
C LEU A 86 -6.35 -6.04 -9.13
N PHE A 87 -7.65 -6.06 -9.45
CA PHE A 87 -8.13 -6.17 -10.81
C PHE A 87 -7.78 -4.92 -11.64
N SER A 88 -7.99 -3.73 -11.08
CA SER A 88 -7.67 -2.47 -11.78
C SER A 88 -6.17 -2.33 -12.05
N SER A 89 -5.31 -2.69 -11.10
CA SER A 89 -3.85 -2.71 -11.31
C SER A 89 -3.43 -3.77 -12.33
N ALA A 90 -4.04 -4.95 -12.33
CA ALA A 90 -3.76 -6.00 -13.30
C ALA A 90 -4.16 -5.58 -14.72
N MET A 91 -5.38 -5.05 -14.88
CA MET A 91 -5.90 -4.57 -16.17
C MET A 91 -5.10 -3.38 -16.68
N ALA A 92 -4.80 -2.40 -15.82
CA ALA A 92 -3.98 -1.26 -16.19
C ALA A 92 -2.56 -1.68 -16.60
N GLY A 93 -1.93 -2.61 -15.87
CA GLY A 93 -0.64 -3.18 -16.22
C GLY A 93 -0.68 -3.90 -17.56
N ALA A 94 -1.69 -4.74 -17.77
CA ALA A 94 -1.92 -5.45 -19.02
C ALA A 94 -2.12 -4.51 -20.21
N THR A 95 -3.00 -3.51 -20.09
CA THR A 95 -3.27 -2.56 -21.18
C THR A 95 -2.08 -1.68 -21.48
N THR A 96 -1.41 -1.14 -20.47
CA THR A 96 -0.26 -0.26 -20.66
C THR A 96 0.94 -1.05 -21.18
N GLY A 97 1.18 -2.25 -20.65
CA GLY A 97 2.22 -3.15 -21.13
C GLY A 97 2.00 -3.62 -22.56
N GLY A 98 0.76 -3.94 -22.92
CA GLY A 98 0.38 -4.29 -24.28
C GLY A 98 0.58 -3.13 -25.26
N LEU A 99 0.10 -1.93 -24.91
CA LEU A 99 0.23 -0.73 -25.74
C LEU A 99 1.69 -0.33 -25.94
N LEU A 100 2.47 -0.30 -24.86
CA LEU A 100 3.88 0.07 -24.94
C LEU A 100 4.69 -0.97 -25.70
N SER A 101 4.42 -2.26 -25.47
CA SER A 101 5.10 -3.32 -26.20
C SER A 101 4.76 -3.29 -27.69
N ALA A 102 3.52 -2.93 -28.06
CA ALA A 102 3.14 -2.68 -29.44
C ALA A 102 3.96 -1.54 -30.06
N ALA A 103 4.05 -0.41 -29.36
CA ALA A 103 4.66 0.82 -29.87
C ALA A 103 6.18 0.71 -30.07
N TYR A 104 6.90 0.07 -29.14
CA TYR A 104 8.37 0.03 -29.17
C TYR A 104 8.95 -1.25 -29.78
N ARG A 105 8.23 -2.38 -29.70
CA ARG A 105 8.74 -3.72 -30.09
C ARG A 105 7.87 -4.41 -31.14
N GLY A 106 6.74 -3.80 -31.51
CA GLY A 106 5.84 -4.26 -32.57
C GLY A 106 4.65 -5.10 -32.09
N PRO A 107 3.74 -5.49 -33.00
CA PRO A 107 2.48 -6.16 -32.63
C PRO A 107 2.69 -7.57 -32.05
N LYS A 108 3.78 -8.24 -32.40
CA LYS A 108 4.08 -9.61 -31.92
C LYS A 108 4.46 -9.65 -30.44
N SER A 109 4.96 -8.55 -29.87
CA SER A 109 5.38 -8.47 -28.47
C SER A 109 4.25 -8.02 -27.52
N VAL A 110 3.06 -7.70 -28.04
CA VAL A 110 1.90 -7.26 -27.25
C VAL A 110 1.54 -8.30 -26.20
N LEU A 111 1.42 -9.57 -26.59
CA LEU A 111 1.03 -10.65 -25.66
C LEU A 111 2.04 -10.80 -24.52
N SER A 112 3.33 -10.76 -24.83
CA SER A 112 4.39 -10.83 -23.81
C SER A 112 4.34 -9.61 -22.87
N GLY A 113 4.06 -8.41 -23.40
CA GLY A 113 3.90 -7.19 -22.61
C GLY A 113 2.69 -7.25 -21.69
N VAL A 114 1.53 -7.70 -22.18
CA VAL A 114 0.30 -7.88 -21.41
C VAL A 114 0.55 -8.80 -20.21
N VAL A 115 1.16 -9.96 -20.45
CA VAL A 115 1.40 -10.97 -19.41
C VAL A 115 2.43 -10.48 -18.39
N MET A 116 3.57 -9.93 -18.84
CA MET A 116 4.62 -9.46 -17.96
C MET A 116 4.17 -8.31 -17.05
N PHE A 117 3.59 -7.26 -17.64
CA PHE A 117 3.19 -6.09 -16.86
C PHE A 117 1.93 -6.36 -16.04
N GLY A 118 0.99 -7.17 -16.54
CA GLY A 118 -0.16 -7.63 -15.76
C GLY A 118 0.28 -8.39 -14.52
N ALA A 119 1.11 -9.43 -14.68
CA ALA A 119 1.61 -10.23 -13.57
C ALA A 119 2.46 -9.41 -12.58
N LEU A 120 3.32 -8.53 -13.08
CA LEU A 120 4.15 -7.66 -12.24
C LEU A 120 3.29 -6.71 -11.40
N CYS A 121 2.29 -6.06 -12.00
CA CYS A 121 1.39 -5.17 -11.28
C CYS A 121 0.52 -5.92 -10.27
N THR A 122 0.00 -7.11 -10.62
CA THR A 122 -0.73 -7.98 -9.69
C THR A 122 0.15 -8.39 -8.51
N GLY A 123 1.40 -8.77 -8.76
CA GLY A 123 2.36 -9.14 -7.73
C GLY A 123 2.65 -7.99 -6.76
N ILE A 124 2.94 -6.80 -7.29
CA ILE A 124 3.18 -5.60 -6.47
C ILE A 124 1.95 -5.26 -5.63
N GLN A 125 0.76 -5.29 -6.25
CA GLN A 125 -0.48 -4.99 -5.54
C GLN A 125 -0.77 -6.04 -4.45
N ALA A 126 -0.51 -7.32 -4.70
CA ALA A 126 -0.68 -8.38 -3.72
C ALA A 126 0.25 -8.19 -2.51
N VAL A 127 1.51 -7.83 -2.75
CA VAL A 127 2.47 -7.52 -1.67
C VAL A 127 2.00 -6.30 -0.87
N PHE A 128 1.54 -5.25 -1.54
CA PHE A 128 1.02 -4.05 -0.88
C PHE A 128 -0.21 -4.36 -0.02
N THR A 129 -1.16 -5.12 -0.55
CA THR A 129 -2.36 -5.56 0.19
C THR A 129 -1.99 -6.44 1.38
N ALA A 130 -1.10 -7.42 1.20
CA ALA A 130 -0.62 -8.27 2.29
C ALA A 130 0.06 -7.45 3.40
N GLY A 131 0.88 -6.47 3.04
CA GLY A 131 1.52 -5.56 3.99
C GLY A 131 0.52 -4.67 4.74
N ASN A 132 -0.48 -4.13 4.06
CA ASN A 132 -1.53 -3.34 4.72
C ASN A 132 -2.37 -4.21 5.67
N ASN A 133 -2.67 -5.45 5.28
CA ASN A 133 -3.42 -6.38 6.11
C ASN A 133 -2.60 -6.80 7.34
N TRP A 134 -1.30 -7.06 7.17
CA TRP A 134 -0.39 -7.32 8.29
C TRP A 134 -0.33 -6.13 9.28
N ARG A 135 -0.28 -4.90 8.77
CA ARG A 135 -0.33 -3.68 9.61
C ARG A 135 -1.67 -3.56 10.34
N GLN A 136 -2.80 -3.81 9.66
CA GLN A 136 -4.13 -3.77 10.28
C GLN A 136 -4.29 -4.84 11.36
N GLU A 137 -3.85 -6.07 11.10
CA GLU A 137 -3.85 -7.15 12.09
C GLU A 137 -2.98 -6.81 13.30
N SER A 138 -1.83 -6.18 13.08
CA SER A 138 -0.95 -5.73 14.17
C SER A 138 -1.65 -4.67 15.03
N ILE A 139 -2.34 -3.70 14.42
CA ILE A 139 -3.12 -2.68 15.15
C ILE A 139 -4.30 -3.32 15.91
N LEU A 140 -5.02 -4.27 15.30
CA LEU A 140 -6.14 -4.97 15.94
C LEU A 140 -5.67 -5.86 17.09
N LYS A 141 -4.45 -6.41 17.03
CA LYS A 141 -3.84 -7.18 18.12
C LYS A 141 -3.31 -6.29 19.24
N SER A 142 -2.77 -5.11 18.92
CA SER A 142 -2.30 -4.13 19.90
C SER A 142 -3.44 -3.36 20.57
N GLY A 143 -4.58 -3.21 19.89
CA GLY A 143 -5.81 -2.65 20.45
C GLY A 143 -6.79 -3.76 20.82
N LYS A 144 -6.64 -4.36 22.01
CA LYS A 144 -7.64 -5.28 22.58
C LYS A 144 -9.05 -4.70 22.47
N LEU A 145 -9.85 -5.23 21.55
CA LEU A 145 -11.31 -5.21 21.64
C LEU A 145 -11.74 -6.49 22.36
N ASP A 146 -11.78 -6.43 23.69
CA ASP A 146 -12.61 -7.33 24.48
C ASP A 146 -14.08 -6.98 24.20
N GLY A 147 -14.69 -7.65 23.22
CA GLY A 147 -16.09 -7.48 22.86
C GLY A 147 -16.61 -8.67 22.03
N PRO A 148 -17.71 -9.34 22.42
CA PRO A 148 -18.16 -10.58 21.78
C PRO A 148 -19.07 -10.27 20.58
N THR A 149 -18.52 -10.01 19.37
CA THR A 149 -19.38 -9.76 18.19
C THR A 149 -18.93 -10.40 16.86
N PHE A 150 -18.08 -11.44 16.83
CA PHE A 150 -17.78 -12.05 15.53
C PHE A 150 -17.43 -13.54 15.56
N GLN A 151 -18.26 -14.35 16.23
CA GLN A 151 -18.19 -15.82 16.12
C GLN A 151 -18.79 -16.36 14.79
N LEU A 152 -19.45 -15.52 13.98
CA LEU A 152 -20.12 -15.98 12.75
C LEU A 152 -19.19 -16.22 11.55
N THR A 153 -17.94 -15.77 11.58
CA THR A 153 -17.01 -15.93 10.44
C THR A 153 -15.95 -17.00 10.66
N MET A 154 -15.80 -17.49 11.88
CA MET A 154 -14.86 -18.57 12.19
C MET A 154 -15.28 -19.95 11.66
N LYS A 155 -16.57 -20.17 11.35
CA LYS A 155 -17.02 -21.49 10.86
C LYS A 155 -16.75 -21.72 9.36
N GLN A 156 -16.58 -20.66 8.58
CA GLN A 156 -16.39 -20.76 7.13
C GLN A 156 -14.89 -20.81 6.72
N ASN A 157 -13.98 -20.36 7.59
CA ASN A 157 -12.54 -20.27 7.31
C ASN A 157 -11.75 -21.58 7.52
N ASN A 158 -12.37 -22.61 8.14
CA ASN A 158 -11.67 -23.86 8.49
C ASN A 158 -11.28 -24.74 7.29
N MET A 159 -11.66 -24.42 6.05
CA MET A 159 -11.17 -25.12 4.84
C MET A 159 -10.01 -24.42 4.12
N GLU A 160 -9.74 -23.14 4.38
CA GLU A 160 -8.65 -22.40 3.69
C GLU A 160 -7.39 -22.22 4.56
N GLU A 161 -7.49 -22.47 5.87
CA GLU A 161 -6.39 -22.22 6.83
C GLU A 161 -5.18 -23.16 6.72
N GLU A 162 -5.30 -24.35 6.12
CA GLU A 162 -4.15 -25.27 6.05
C GLU A 162 -3.10 -24.87 5.00
N LYS A 163 -3.45 -24.09 3.97
CA LYS A 163 -2.48 -23.70 2.91
C LYS A 163 -1.70 -22.41 3.18
N LYS A 164 -2.15 -21.55 4.08
CA LYS A 164 -1.59 -20.19 4.26
C LYS A 164 -0.51 -20.10 5.36
N LYS A 165 -0.38 -21.14 6.19
CA LYS A 165 0.50 -21.15 7.37
C LYS A 165 2.00 -21.34 7.03
N GLU A 166 2.35 -21.81 5.84
CA GLU A 166 3.77 -22.03 5.49
C GLU A 166 4.51 -20.73 5.10
N GLY A 167 3.82 -19.74 4.51
CA GLY A 167 4.46 -18.50 4.02
C GLY A 167 4.91 -17.53 5.13
N PHE A 168 4.38 -17.66 6.35
CA PHE A 168 4.65 -16.76 7.47
C PHE A 168 5.83 -17.18 8.37
N SER A 169 6.41 -18.37 8.15
CA SER A 169 7.52 -18.86 8.98
C SER A 169 8.83 -18.11 8.73
N LEU A 170 8.99 -17.46 7.58
CA LEU A 170 10.26 -16.82 7.16
C LEU A 170 10.44 -15.40 7.74
N LEU A 171 9.36 -14.68 8.02
CA LEU A 171 9.40 -13.32 8.59
C LEU A 171 9.68 -13.32 10.10
N LYS A 172 9.58 -14.48 10.76
CA LYS A 172 9.79 -14.63 12.21
C LYS A 172 11.27 -14.54 12.62
N HIS A 173 12.20 -14.53 11.66
CA HIS A 173 13.65 -14.54 11.93
C HIS A 173 14.33 -13.19 11.63
N ILE A 174 13.56 -12.15 11.30
CA ILE A 174 14.11 -10.81 11.09
C ILE A 174 14.23 -10.11 12.45
N ASN A 175 15.41 -10.23 13.07
CA ASN A 175 15.81 -9.42 14.21
C ASN A 175 16.27 -8.05 13.69
N LEU A 176 15.42 -7.03 13.87
CA LEU A 176 15.77 -5.65 13.52
C LEU A 176 16.74 -5.07 14.58
N PRO A 177 17.87 -4.47 14.18
CA PRO A 177 18.82 -3.86 15.11
C PRO A 177 18.20 -2.71 15.94
N SER A 178 18.69 -2.49 17.15
CA SER A 178 18.20 -1.49 18.14
C SER A 178 18.26 -0.02 17.69
N TRP A 179 18.90 0.28 16.55
CA TRP A 179 18.98 1.62 15.99
C TRP A 179 17.82 1.94 15.02
N PHE A 180 16.93 0.99 14.73
CA PHE A 180 15.81 1.17 13.81
C PHE A 180 14.58 1.76 14.54
N PRO A 181 13.93 2.81 14.01
CA PRO A 181 12.88 3.59 14.71
C PRO A 181 11.55 2.84 14.94
N ILE A 182 11.45 1.57 14.55
CA ILE A 182 10.28 0.71 14.77
C ILE A 182 10.81 -0.59 15.39
N HIS A 183 10.68 -0.74 16.72
CA HIS A 183 10.99 -1.97 17.45
C HIS A 183 9.73 -2.55 18.11
N GLN A 184 9.74 -3.85 18.35
CA GLN A 184 8.70 -4.49 19.17
C GLN A 184 9.04 -4.25 20.64
N LEU A 185 8.11 -3.65 21.40
CA LEU A 185 8.26 -3.53 22.84
C LEU A 185 8.27 -4.91 23.49
N SER A 186 9.19 -5.12 24.44
CA SER A 186 9.13 -6.28 25.33
C SER A 186 7.99 -6.12 26.34
N GLU A 187 7.53 -7.23 26.92
CA GLU A 187 6.45 -7.21 27.92
C GLU A 187 6.83 -6.36 29.14
N ASP A 188 8.12 -6.34 29.52
CA ASP A 188 8.63 -5.55 30.63
C ASP A 188 8.63 -4.04 30.32
N GLU A 189 9.06 -3.64 29.12
CA GLU A 189 9.07 -2.24 28.66
C GLU A 189 7.64 -1.67 28.54
N TYR A 190 6.69 -2.53 28.14
CA TYR A 190 5.27 -2.18 28.10
C TYR A 190 4.70 -1.89 29.49
N ASN A 191 5.04 -2.72 30.49
CA ASN A 191 4.58 -2.55 31.86
C ASN A 191 5.12 -1.26 32.50
N GLU A 192 6.39 -0.93 32.24
CA GLU A 192 7.04 0.29 32.73
C GLU A 192 6.38 1.56 32.15
N LEU A 193 6.06 1.55 30.85
CA LEU A 193 5.32 2.65 30.22
C LEU A 193 3.92 2.81 30.80
N LEU A 194 3.24 1.71 31.10
CA LEU A 194 1.89 1.72 31.67
C LEU A 194 1.90 2.35 33.07
N ASP A 195 2.90 1.99 33.89
CA ASP A 195 3.07 2.53 35.24
C ASP A 195 3.39 4.03 35.22
N THR A 196 4.26 4.44 34.29
CA THR A 196 4.59 5.86 34.07
C THR A 196 3.34 6.66 33.68
N LYS A 197 2.50 6.12 32.78
CA LYS A 197 1.25 6.76 32.38
C LYS A 197 0.26 6.90 33.53
N LEU A 198 0.15 5.88 34.39
CA LEU A 198 -0.69 5.92 35.58
C LEU A 198 -0.25 7.01 36.55
N GLN A 199 1.04 7.07 36.88
CA GLN A 199 1.58 8.10 37.77
C GLN A 199 1.37 9.52 37.23
N THR A 200 1.49 9.69 35.91
CA THR A 200 1.26 10.99 35.26
C THR A 200 -0.21 11.42 35.38
N LEU A 201 -1.15 10.49 35.16
CA LEU A 201 -2.59 10.75 35.30
C LEU A 201 -2.98 11.03 36.75
N GLU A 202 -2.40 10.31 37.72
CA GLU A 202 -2.62 10.57 39.15
C GLU A 202 -2.12 11.96 39.55
N ALA A 203 -0.97 12.39 39.03
CA ALA A 203 -0.45 13.73 39.26
C ALA A 203 -1.34 14.82 38.64
N GLU A 204 -1.83 14.62 37.42
CA GLU A 204 -2.77 15.54 36.77
C GLU A 204 -4.10 15.63 37.54
N LEU A 205 -4.62 14.52 38.05
CA LEU A 205 -5.82 14.49 38.89
C LEU A 205 -5.62 15.26 40.20
N ALA A 206 -4.49 15.05 40.87
CA ALA A 206 -4.16 15.78 42.10
C ALA A 206 -4.02 17.30 41.85
N GLU A 207 -3.46 17.70 40.72
CA GLU A 207 -3.38 19.13 40.34
C GLU A 207 -4.77 19.71 40.05
N LEU A 208 -5.63 18.96 39.36
CA LEU A 208 -7.02 19.35 39.09
C LEU A 208 -7.84 19.47 40.38
N GLU A 209 -7.67 18.56 41.32
CA GLU A 209 -8.34 18.59 42.63
C GLU A 209 -7.90 19.81 43.45
N LYS A 210 -6.59 20.13 43.44
CA LYS A 210 -6.06 21.34 44.08
C LYS A 210 -6.65 22.61 43.45
N LYS A 211 -6.70 22.70 42.11
CA LYS A 211 -7.32 23.82 41.39
C LYS A 211 -8.82 23.95 41.69
N LEU A 212 -9.51 22.85 41.92
CA LEU A 212 -10.94 22.84 42.24
C LEU A 212 -11.21 23.30 43.68
N ASN A 213 -10.34 22.94 44.63
CA ASN A 213 -10.41 23.41 46.03
C ASN A 213 -9.99 24.88 46.20
N GLU A 214 -9.06 25.40 45.39
CA GLU A 214 -8.69 26.83 45.40
C GLU A 214 -9.78 27.75 44.82
N LYS A 215 -10.73 27.20 44.05
CA LYS A 215 -11.80 27.95 43.38
C LYS A 215 -13.13 27.94 44.16
N LYS A 216 -13.14 27.38 45.37
CA LYS A 216 -14.28 27.30 46.29
C LYS A 216 -14.05 28.22 47.48
#